data_AF-A0A2D6P5H0-F1
#
_entry.id   AF-A0A2D6P5H0-F1
#
_cell.length_a   1.000
_cell.length_b   1.000
_cell.length_c   1.000
_cell.angle_alpha   90.00
_cell.angle_beta   90.00
_cell.angle_gamma   90.00
#
_symmetry.space_group_name_H-M   'P 1'
#
loop_
_entity.id
_entity.type
_entity.pdbx_description
1 polymer ?
#
loop_
_entity_poly.entity_id
_entity_poly.type
_entity_poly.pdbx_seq_one_letter_code
_entity_poly.pdbx_strand_id
1 'polypeptide(L)'
;MSENIIDSMIEVRLKEADDFLKVRETLTRIGIASRKDKTLFQSCHILHKQGKYYIVHFKELFALDGKASNFSENDKARRNTIANLLAEWELISLADAGKTEEPTVPLSQLKILSFKEKDEWELTPKYNIGNKRETDADNE
;
A
#
# COMPACT_ATOMS: atom_id res chain seq x y z
N MET A 1 12.61 -8.69 -15.18
CA MET A 1 12.64 -7.41 -14.43
C MET A 1 11.47 -7.29 -13.46
N SER A 2 10.23 -7.57 -13.87
CA SER A 2 9.03 -7.53 -13.02
C SER A 2 8.99 -8.60 -11.91
N GLU A 3 9.53 -9.79 -12.14
CA GLU A 3 9.55 -10.87 -11.13
C GLU A 3 10.35 -10.51 -9.86
N ASN A 4 11.49 -9.83 -10.00
CA ASN A 4 12.29 -9.37 -8.86
C ASN A 4 11.55 -8.34 -7.98
N ILE A 5 10.63 -7.56 -8.56
CA ILE A 5 9.85 -6.56 -7.82
C ILE A 5 8.70 -7.23 -7.05
N ILE A 6 8.16 -8.35 -7.55
CA ILE A 6 7.09 -9.08 -6.85
C ILE A 6 7.65 -9.75 -5.59
N ASP A 7 8.87 -10.27 -5.62
CA ASP A 7 9.48 -10.91 -4.47
C ASP A 7 9.73 -9.94 -3.29
N SER A 8 9.95 -8.65 -3.59
CA SER A 8 10.12 -7.61 -2.57
C SER A 8 8.81 -7.18 -1.90
N MET A 9 7.66 -7.52 -2.47
CA MET A 9 6.34 -7.20 -1.92
C MET A 9 5.98 -8.10 -0.74
N ILE A 10 5.03 -7.64 0.08
CA ILE A 10 4.56 -8.43 1.22
C ILE A 10 3.36 -9.26 0.76
N GLU A 11 3.56 -10.56 0.54
CA GLU A 11 2.48 -11.50 0.27
C GLU A 11 1.60 -11.68 1.50
N VAL A 12 0.28 -11.60 1.31
CA VAL A 12 -0.71 -11.69 2.38
C VAL A 12 -1.86 -12.62 1.98
N ARG A 13 -2.58 -13.11 2.98
CA ARG A 13 -3.79 -13.91 2.83
C ARG A 13 -4.98 -13.15 3.39
N LEU A 14 -6.13 -13.32 2.75
CA LEU A 14 -7.42 -12.81 3.21
C LEU A 14 -8.25 -13.99 3.71
N LYS A 15 -9.10 -13.75 4.73
CA LYS A 15 -10.03 -14.78 5.22
C LYS A 15 -11.09 -15.06 4.16
N GLU A 16 -11.65 -13.99 3.57
CA GLU A 16 -12.63 -14.05 2.49
C GLU A 16 -12.23 -13.14 1.32
N ALA A 17 -12.69 -13.43 0.10
CA ALA A 17 -12.39 -12.60 -1.07
C ALA A 17 -12.92 -11.16 -0.92
N ASP A 18 -14.07 -10.99 -0.27
CA ASP A 18 -14.70 -9.68 -0.03
C ASP A 18 -13.90 -8.82 0.96
N ASP A 19 -13.03 -9.42 1.78
CA ASP A 19 -12.13 -8.66 2.67
C ASP A 19 -11.15 -7.80 1.88
N PHE A 20 -10.92 -8.09 0.59
CA PHE A 20 -10.13 -7.25 -0.29
C PHE A 20 -10.64 -5.80 -0.30
N LEU A 21 -11.97 -5.60 -0.39
CA LEU A 21 -12.56 -4.26 -0.40
C LEU A 21 -12.42 -3.57 0.96
N LYS A 22 -12.52 -4.33 2.05
CA LYS A 22 -12.34 -3.82 3.42
C LYS A 22 -10.90 -3.35 3.65
N VAL A 23 -9.92 -4.16 3.27
CA VAL A 23 -8.49 -3.80 3.36
C VAL A 23 -8.18 -2.61 2.44
N ARG A 24 -8.71 -2.60 1.22
CA ARG A 24 -8.53 -1.49 0.28
C ARG A 24 -9.05 -0.17 0.84
N GLU A 25 -10.26 -0.16 1.41
CA GLU A 25 -10.82 1.03 2.09
C GLU A 25 -9.96 1.45 3.28
N THR A 26 -9.57 0.48 4.12
CA THR A 26 -8.81 0.74 5.34
C THR A 26 -7.47 1.42 5.02
N LEU A 27 -6.79 0.97 3.97
CA LEU A 27 -5.55 1.56 3.50
C LEU A 27 -5.68 3.02 3.03
N THR A 28 -6.85 3.46 2.54
CA THR A 28 -7.07 4.88 2.18
C THR A 28 -7.03 5.81 3.40
N ARG A 29 -7.27 5.26 4.60
CA ARG A 29 -7.26 5.97 5.88
C ARG A 29 -5.93 5.86 6.62
N ILE A 30 -4.88 5.32 5.98
CA ILE A 30 -3.54 5.18 6.56
C ILE A 30 -2.47 5.75 5.63
N GLY A 31 -1.65 6.66 6.14
CA GLY A 31 -0.57 7.23 5.35
C GLY A 31 0.14 8.41 5.99
N ILE A 32 0.52 9.39 5.16
CA ILE A 32 1.22 10.59 5.61
C ILE A 32 0.29 11.79 5.55
N ALA A 33 0.13 12.49 6.66
CA ALA A 33 -0.69 13.70 6.72
C ALA A 33 0.09 14.95 6.28
N SER A 34 -0.50 15.76 5.39
CA SER A 34 -0.16 17.17 5.28
C SER A 34 -0.97 17.96 6.30
N ARG A 35 -0.30 18.55 7.29
CA ARG A 35 -0.97 19.42 8.28
C ARG A 35 -1.43 20.75 7.69
N LYS A 36 -0.83 21.18 6.58
CA LYS A 36 -1.16 22.44 5.92
C LYS A 36 -2.55 22.37 5.27
N ASP A 37 -2.85 21.21 4.67
CA ASP A 37 -4.01 21.06 3.76
C ASP A 37 -5.07 20.09 4.32
N LYS A 38 -4.87 19.53 5.52
CA LYS A 38 -5.71 18.46 6.11
C LYS A 38 -5.94 17.30 5.12
N THR A 39 -4.90 16.99 4.36
CA THR A 39 -4.87 15.91 3.37
C THR A 39 -4.14 14.71 3.94
N LEU A 40 -4.73 13.52 3.81
CA LEU A 40 -4.07 12.25 4.07
C LEU A 40 -3.64 11.62 2.75
N PHE A 41 -2.33 11.42 2.59
CA PHE A 41 -1.79 10.73 1.44
C PHE A 41 -1.62 9.24 1.73
N GLN A 42 -2.40 8.40 1.04
CA GLN A 42 -2.30 6.95 1.15
C GLN A 42 -0.90 6.47 0.74
N SER A 43 -0.27 5.65 1.59
CA SER A 43 1.08 5.13 1.36
C SER A 43 1.09 3.75 0.72
N CYS A 44 0.18 2.87 1.14
CA CYS A 44 0.17 1.47 0.72
C CYS A 44 -1.15 1.07 0.07
N HIS A 45 -1.08 0.06 -0.77
CA HIS A 45 -2.22 -0.53 -1.45
C HIS A 45 -2.23 -2.05 -1.29
N ILE A 46 -3.42 -2.63 -1.39
CA ILE A 46 -3.59 -4.06 -1.60
C ILE A 46 -3.67 -4.33 -3.11
N LEU A 47 -2.82 -5.24 -3.58
CA LEU A 47 -2.74 -5.65 -4.98
C LEU A 47 -3.15 -7.12 -5.09
N HIS A 48 -4.02 -7.45 -6.04
CA HIS A 48 -4.31 -8.83 -6.43
C HIS A 48 -3.59 -9.14 -7.75
N LYS A 49 -2.69 -10.13 -7.74
CA LYS A 49 -1.89 -10.51 -8.91
C LYS A 49 -1.61 -12.02 -8.90
N GLN A 50 -1.88 -12.68 -10.02
CA GLN A 50 -1.61 -14.12 -10.21
C GLN A 50 -2.21 -15.01 -9.10
N GLY A 51 -3.42 -14.68 -8.63
CA GLY A 51 -4.12 -15.44 -7.57
C GLY A 51 -3.60 -15.20 -6.16
N LYS A 52 -2.71 -14.22 -5.97
CA LYS A 52 -2.13 -13.85 -4.67
C LYS A 52 -2.41 -12.39 -4.33
N TYR A 53 -2.43 -12.09 -3.03
CA TYR A 53 -2.62 -10.74 -2.52
C TYR A 53 -1.33 -10.19 -1.95
N TYR A 54 -1.10 -8.90 -2.13
CA TYR A 54 0.11 -8.22 -1.68
C TYR A 54 -0.19 -6.88 -1.04
N ILE A 55 0.52 -6.55 0.03
CA ILE A 55 0.63 -5.17 0.53
C ILE A 55 1.87 -4.54 -0.10
N VAL A 56 1.66 -3.42 -0.79
CA VAL A 56 2.69 -2.76 -1.60
C VAL A 56 2.70 -1.26 -1.32
N HIS A 57 3.89 -0.65 -1.33
CA HIS A 57 4.00 0.80 -1.29
C HIS A 57 3.69 1.40 -2.68
N PHE A 58 3.10 2.59 -2.75
CA PHE A 58 2.75 3.21 -4.04
C PHE A 58 3.94 3.37 -5.01
N LYS A 59 5.15 3.53 -4.46
CA LYS A 59 6.40 3.58 -5.25
C LYS A 59 6.77 2.23 -5.88
N GLU A 60 6.43 1.12 -5.24
CA GLU A 60 6.61 -0.21 -5.85
C GLU A 60 5.65 -0.40 -7.02
N LEU A 61 4.45 0.19 -6.96
CA LEU A 61 3.53 0.23 -8.09
C LEU A 61 4.09 1.05 -9.28
N PHE A 62 4.73 2.20 -9.03
CA PHE A 62 5.45 2.92 -10.08
C PHE A 62 6.53 2.06 -10.75
N ALA A 63 7.31 1.32 -9.95
CA ALA A 63 8.34 0.43 -10.48
C ALA A 63 7.74 -0.74 -11.28
N LEU A 64 6.62 -1.30 -10.83
CA LEU A 64 5.87 -2.34 -11.57
C LEU A 64 5.39 -1.86 -12.94
N ASP A 65 5.06 -0.57 -13.07
CA ASP A 65 4.68 0.07 -14.33
C ASP A 65 5.88 0.48 -15.18
N GLY A 66 7.12 0.21 -14.75
CA GLY A 66 8.34 0.61 -15.45
C GLY A 66 8.68 2.11 -15.29
N LYS A 67 8.02 2.81 -14.38
CA LYS A 67 8.31 4.23 -14.08
C LYS A 67 9.48 4.34 -13.11
N ALA A 68 10.19 5.46 -13.18
CA ALA A 68 11.24 5.78 -12.22
C ALA A 68 10.66 5.78 -10.80
N SER A 69 11.29 5.00 -9.91
CA SER A 69 10.86 4.85 -8.52
C SER A 69 12.07 4.95 -7.60
N ASN A 70 11.95 5.79 -6.57
CA ASN A 70 12.96 5.96 -5.52
C ASN A 70 12.48 5.31 -4.22
N PHE A 71 12.05 4.04 -4.29
CA PHE A 71 11.67 3.27 -3.12
C PHE A 71 12.85 3.17 -2.15
N SER A 72 12.66 3.65 -0.92
CA SER A 72 13.70 3.75 0.11
C SER A 72 13.43 2.83 1.29
N GLU A 73 14.43 2.63 2.16
CA GLU A 73 14.26 1.86 3.40
C GLU A 73 13.15 2.44 4.30
N ASN A 74 12.94 3.76 4.32
CA ASN A 74 11.83 4.37 5.07
C ASN A 74 10.47 4.03 4.43
N ASP A 75 10.37 3.98 3.11
CA ASP A 75 9.14 3.53 2.43
C ASP A 75 8.85 2.04 2.72
N LYS A 76 9.89 1.20 2.76
CA LYS A 76 9.82 -0.21 3.18
C LYS A 76 9.38 -0.34 4.63
N ALA A 77 9.97 0.44 5.53
CA ALA A 77 9.63 0.47 6.94
C ALA A 77 8.18 0.87 7.19
N ARG A 78 7.68 1.89 6.47
CA ARG A 78 6.26 2.28 6.51
C ARG A 78 5.35 1.18 6.00
N ARG A 79 5.69 0.53 4.88
CA ARG A 79 4.92 -0.60 4.35
C ARG A 79 4.85 -1.76 5.35
N ASN A 80 5.98 -2.12 5.94
CA ASN A 80 6.08 -3.20 6.92
C ASN A 80 5.24 -2.90 8.17
N THR A 81 5.35 -1.69 8.75
CA THR A 81 4.51 -1.26 9.88
C THR A 81 3.02 -1.33 9.53
N ILE A 82 2.62 -0.88 8.35
CA ILE A 82 1.21 -0.93 7.92
C ILE A 82 0.74 -2.38 7.74
N ALA A 83 1.56 -3.25 7.14
CA ALA A 83 1.23 -4.67 6.98
C ALA A 83 1.07 -5.38 8.34
N ASN A 84 1.99 -5.11 9.28
CA ASN A 84 1.91 -5.65 10.65
C ASN A 84 0.63 -5.16 11.36
N LEU A 85 0.28 -3.89 11.22
CA LEU A 85 -0.93 -3.32 11.81
C LEU A 85 -2.21 -3.96 11.26
N LEU A 86 -2.29 -4.18 9.95
CA LEU A 86 -3.43 -4.86 9.34
C LEU A 86 -3.52 -6.33 9.79
N ALA A 87 -2.39 -6.99 10.02
CA ALA A 87 -2.34 -8.35 10.55
C ALA A 87 -2.77 -8.42 12.03
N GLU A 88 -2.35 -7.45 12.85
CA GLU A 88 -2.77 -7.31 14.24
C GLU A 88 -4.28 -7.09 14.38
N TRP A 89 -4.89 -6.35 13.44
CA TRP A 89 -6.34 -6.16 13.36
C TRP A 89 -7.08 -7.34 12.70
N GLU A 90 -6.36 -8.42 12.39
CA GLU A 90 -6.86 -9.62 11.73
C GLU A 90 -7.56 -9.38 10.38
N LEU A 91 -7.25 -8.26 9.71
CA LEU A 91 -7.78 -7.95 8.38
C LEU A 91 -7.05 -8.75 7.29
N ILE A 92 -5.82 -9.15 7.58
CA ILE A 92 -4.97 -9.97 6.72
C ILE A 92 -4.20 -10.99 7.57
N SER A 93 -3.57 -11.94 6.92
CA SER A 93 -2.48 -12.75 7.51
C SER A 93 -1.24 -12.65 6.64
N LEU A 94 -0.08 -12.42 7.25
CA LEU A 94 1.19 -12.40 6.52
C LEU A 94 1.55 -13.81 6.05
N ALA A 95 1.94 -13.97 4.79
CA ALA A 95 2.41 -15.26 4.30
C ALA A 95 3.77 -15.64 4.92
N ASP A 96 4.59 -14.64 5.23
CA ASP A 96 5.86 -14.77 5.95
C ASP A 96 6.00 -13.56 6.90
N ALA A 97 5.89 -13.80 8.20
CA ALA A 97 6.00 -12.77 9.22
C ALA A 97 7.41 -12.16 9.30
N GLY A 98 8.45 -12.93 8.95
CA GLY A 98 9.84 -12.45 8.99
C GLY A 98 10.13 -11.35 7.97
N LYS A 99 9.36 -11.26 6.87
CA LYS A 99 9.53 -10.21 5.84
C LYS A 99 9.18 -8.80 6.35
N THR A 100 8.41 -8.68 7.42
CA THR A 100 7.93 -7.39 7.94
C THR A 100 8.40 -7.09 9.36
N GLU A 101 9.21 -7.95 9.98
CA GLU A 101 9.78 -7.70 11.32
C GLU A 101 10.63 -6.43 11.36
N GLU A 102 11.55 -6.28 10.41
CA GLU A 102 12.38 -5.09 10.26
C GLU A 102 12.68 -4.79 8.77
N PRO A 103 12.80 -3.51 8.36
CA PRO A 103 12.67 -2.33 9.20
C PRO A 103 11.19 -1.99 9.50
N THR A 104 10.94 -1.28 10.59
CA THR A 104 9.64 -0.65 10.91
C THR A 104 9.78 0.82 11.30
N VAL A 105 8.68 1.60 11.21
CA VAL A 105 8.61 2.96 11.76
C VAL A 105 7.69 3.04 12.98
N PRO A 106 7.94 3.98 13.92
CA PRO A 106 6.99 4.30 14.98
C PRO A 106 5.64 4.75 14.42
N LEU A 107 4.54 4.36 15.06
CA LEU A 107 3.18 4.76 14.66
C LEU A 107 2.98 6.28 14.63
N SER A 108 3.75 7.06 15.40
CA SER A 108 3.72 8.53 15.36
C SER A 108 4.15 9.13 14.01
N GLN A 109 4.85 8.37 13.17
CA GLN A 109 5.21 8.75 11.80
C GLN A 109 4.11 8.43 10.78
N LEU A 110 3.06 7.70 11.19
CA LEU A 110 1.89 7.39 10.38
C LEU A 110 0.68 8.17 10.89
N LYS A 111 -0.15 8.64 9.97
CA LYS A 111 -1.50 9.11 10.31
C LYS A 111 -2.48 7.98 9.99
N ILE A 112 -3.26 7.61 11.00
CA ILE A 112 -4.36 6.65 10.92
C ILE A 112 -5.63 7.43 11.24
N LEU A 113 -6.62 7.38 10.37
CA LEU A 113 -7.93 8.00 10.58
C LEU A 113 -8.96 6.94 10.94
N SER A 114 -9.72 7.21 12.00
CA SER A 114 -10.93 6.44 12.26
C SER A 114 -11.96 6.66 11.15
N PHE A 115 -12.93 5.75 11.03
CA PHE A 115 -14.00 5.90 10.04
C PHE A 115 -14.80 7.20 10.22
N LYS A 116 -14.91 7.71 11.45
CA LYS A 116 -15.66 8.93 11.77
C LYS A 116 -14.95 10.21 11.36
N GLU A 117 -13.62 10.20 11.38
CA GLU A 117 -12.79 11.37 11.04
C GLU A 117 -12.53 11.50 9.54
N LYS A 118 -12.78 10.45 8.76
CA LYS A 118 -12.36 10.38 7.35
C LYS A 118 -12.96 11.51 6.51
N ASP A 119 -14.20 11.90 6.79
CA ASP A 119 -14.93 12.93 6.04
C ASP A 119 -14.41 14.34 6.35
N GLU A 120 -13.60 14.48 7.39
CA GLU A 120 -12.93 15.73 7.71
C GLU A 120 -11.59 15.90 6.99
N TRP A 121 -11.10 14.87 6.30
CA TRP A 121 -9.79 14.85 5.65
C TRP A 121 -9.95 14.60 4.16
N GLU A 122 -9.10 15.24 3.37
CA GLU A 122 -8.98 14.90 1.95
C GLU A 122 -8.13 13.62 1.82
N LEU A 123 -8.76 12.50 1.45
CA LEU A 123 -8.08 11.22 1.24
C LEU A 123 -7.55 11.15 -0.20
N THR A 124 -6.23 11.32 -0.36
CA THR A 124 -5.60 11.36 -1.68
C THR A 124 -4.69 10.14 -1.90
N PRO A 125 -5.00 9.26 -2.87
CA PRO A 125 -4.06 8.22 -3.28
C PRO A 125 -2.90 8.82 -4.09
N LYS A 126 -1.65 8.45 -3.74
CA LYS A 126 -0.48 8.81 -4.55
C LYS A 126 -0.34 7.97 -5.82
N TYR A 127 -1.10 6.88 -5.93
CA TYR A 127 -1.16 6.01 -7.09
C TYR A 127 -2.60 5.52 -7.29
N ASN A 128 -3.11 5.64 -8.51
CA ASN A 128 -4.43 5.13 -8.89
C ASN A 128 -4.27 3.78 -9.60
N ILE A 129 -4.64 2.69 -8.93
CA ILE A 129 -4.64 1.35 -9.51
C ILE A 129 -5.74 1.28 -10.57
N GLY A 130 -5.35 1.06 -11.83
CA GLY A 130 -6.28 0.78 -12.93
C GLY A 130 -6.38 1.84 -14.03
N ASN A 131 -5.58 2.92 -14.01
CA ASN A 131 -5.47 3.75 -15.21
C ASN A 131 -4.71 2.99 -16.30
N LYS A 132 -5.37 2.82 -17.45
CA LYS A 132 -4.85 2.18 -18.66
C LYS A 132 -3.45 2.72 -18.97
N ARG A 133 -2.53 1.84 -19.33
CA ARG A 133 -1.19 2.21 -19.80
C ARG A 133 -1.34 3.26 -20.91
N GLU A 134 -0.73 4.43 -20.77
CA GLU A 134 -0.50 5.38 -21.88
C GLU A 134 0.59 4.86 -22.84
N THR A 135 0.83 3.55 -22.90
CA THR A 135 1.90 2.93 -23.70
C THR A 135 1.38 2.27 -24.98
N ASP A 136 0.14 2.57 -25.38
CA ASP A 136 -0.45 2.14 -26.67
C ASP A 136 -0.68 3.34 -27.62
N ALA A 137 0.16 4.38 -27.54
CA ALA A 137 0.14 5.53 -28.45
C ALA A 137 1.58 5.92 -28.82
N ASP A 138 2.26 5.03 -29.55
CA ASP A 138 3.43 5.35 -30.40
C ASP A 138 3.76 4.10 -31.23
N ASN A 139 2.83 3.74 -32.14
CA ASN A 139 3.12 2.93 -33.31
C ASN A 139 1.96 3.07 -34.32
N GLU A 140 1.95 4.20 -35.02
CA GLU A 140 1.40 4.31 -36.38
C GLU A 140 2.30 5.25 -37.20
#